data_AF-A0A193LKK8-F1
#
_entry.id   AF-A0A193LKK8-F1
#
_cell.length_a   1.000
_cell.length_b   1.000
_cell.length_c   1.000
_cell.angle_alpha   90.00
_cell.angle_beta   90.00
_cell.angle_gamma   90.00
#
_symmetry.space_group_name_H-M   'P 1'
#
loop_
_entity.id
_entity.type
_entity.pdbx_description
1 polymer ?
#
loop_
_entity_poly.entity_id
_entity_poly.type
_entity_poly.pdbx_seq_one_letter_code
_entity_poly.pdbx_strand_id
1 'polypeptide(L)' 'MEAELIRIFSRFDTDGSGYIEEAEFHKILDSLGYDESNEVRSLEFAAIDDDEDGKVRFREFADWWLDNR' A
#
# COMPACT_ATOMS: atom_id res chain seq x y z
N MET A 1 -3.37 7.81 16.44
CA MET A 1 -2.82 6.69 15.65
C MET A 1 -3.58 6.55 14.34
N GLU A 2 -4.93 6.45 14.35
CA GLU A 2 -5.73 6.39 13.12
C GLU A 2 -5.52 7.59 12.16
N ALA A 3 -5.41 8.81 12.69
CA ALA A 3 -5.23 10.00 11.84
C ALA A 3 -3.90 10.03 11.07
N GLU A 4 -2.87 9.30 11.52
CA GLU A 4 -1.59 9.18 10.81
C GLU A 4 -1.70 8.13 9.71
N LEU A 5 -2.27 6.96 10.04
CA LEU A 5 -2.59 5.91 9.08
C LEU A 5 -3.46 6.43 7.94
N ILE A 6 -4.50 7.21 8.23
CA ILE A 6 -5.37 7.81 7.21
C ILE A 6 -4.59 8.76 6.30
N ARG A 7 -3.70 9.60 6.86
CA ARG A 7 -2.90 10.52 6.05
C ARG A 7 -1.93 9.79 5.13
N ILE A 8 -1.35 8.70 5.63
CA ILE A 8 -0.43 7.87 4.85
C ILE A 8 -1.23 7.13 3.79
N PHE A 9 -2.32 6.46 4.16
CA PHE A 9 -3.22 5.76 3.25
C PHE A 9 -3.72 6.66 2.12
N SER A 10 -4.24 7.86 2.43
CA SER A 10 -4.68 8.83 1.41
C SER A 10 -3.54 9.41 0.56
N ARG A 11 -2.27 9.19 0.95
CA ARG A 11 -1.13 9.52 0.09
C ARG A 11 -0.87 8.41 -0.92
N PHE A 12 -1.19 7.16 -0.58
CA PHE A 12 -1.08 6.00 -1.47
C PHE A 12 -2.29 5.84 -2.40
N ASP A 13 -3.50 5.96 -1.85
CA ASP A 13 -4.78 5.99 -2.59
C ASP A 13 -4.91 7.35 -3.31
N THR A 14 -4.43 7.41 -4.54
CA THR A 14 -4.35 8.63 -5.35
C THR A 14 -5.63 8.92 -6.10
N ASP A 15 -6.42 7.89 -6.40
CA ASP A 15 -7.68 8.01 -7.10
C ASP A 15 -8.89 8.20 -6.16
N GLY A 16 -8.69 8.00 -4.85
CA GLY A 16 -9.72 8.16 -3.82
C GLY A 16 -10.74 7.03 -3.83
N SER A 17 -10.36 5.85 -4.31
CA SER A 17 -11.22 4.68 -4.38
C SER A 17 -11.50 4.06 -3.01
N GLY A 18 -10.70 4.40 -1.99
CA GLY A 18 -10.81 3.87 -0.63
C GLY A 18 -10.06 2.56 -0.42
N TYR A 19 -9.26 2.13 -1.40
CA TYR A 19 -8.35 1.00 -1.38
C TYR A 19 -7.10 1.35 -2.19
N ILE A 20 -5.97 0.71 -1.91
CA ILE A 20 -4.72 0.92 -2.67
C ILE A 20 -4.61 -0.23 -3.67
N GLU A 21 -4.69 0.08 -4.96
CA GLU A 21 -4.43 -0.92 -5.99
C GLU A 21 -2.91 -1.11 -6.20
N GLU A 22 -2.50 -2.28 -6.70
CA GLU A 22 -1.09 -2.58 -7.01
C GLU A 22 -0.45 -1.48 -7.87
N ALA A 23 -1.20 -0.95 -8.84
CA ALA A 23 -0.76 0.14 -9.70
C ALA A 23 -0.49 1.45 -8.95
N GLU A 24 -1.25 1.75 -7.91
CA GLU A 24 -1.05 2.93 -7.07
C GLU A 24 0.13 2.76 -6.13
N PHE A 25 0.28 1.57 -5.55
CA PHE A 25 1.44 1.20 -4.76
C PHE A 25 2.74 1.35 -5.57
N HIS A 26 2.78 0.83 -6.80
CA HIS A 26 3.93 0.96 -7.71
C HIS A 26 4.26 2.43 -8.04
N LYS A 27 3.24 3.26 -8.34
CA LYS A 27 3.45 4.69 -8.62
C LYS A 27 4.05 5.43 -7.43
N ILE A 28 3.69 5.05 -6.21
CA ILE A 28 4.24 5.66 -5.01
C ILE A 28 5.68 5.23 -4.80
N LEU A 29 6.00 3.94 -4.97
CA LEU A 29 7.38 3.45 -4.91
C LEU A 29 8.28 4.16 -5.93
N ASP A 30 7.79 4.36 -7.16
CA ASP A 30 8.47 5.15 -8.17
C ASP A 30 8.68 6.61 -7.71
N SER A 31 7.65 7.22 -7.10
CA SER A 31 7.71 8.60 -6.60
C SER A 31 8.64 8.77 -5.39
N LEU A 32 8.88 7.69 -4.63
CA LEU A 32 9.82 7.67 -3.51
C LEU A 32 11.26 7.36 -3.95
N GLY A 33 11.47 7.04 -5.23
CA GLY A 33 12.78 6.70 -5.78
C GLY A 33 13.24 5.28 -5.45
N TYR A 34 12.32 4.38 -5.12
CA TYR A 34 12.61 2.95 -4.94
C TYR A 34 12.76 2.30 -6.32
N ASP A 35 14.00 2.07 -6.74
CA ASP A 35 14.35 1.31 -7.96
C ASP A 35 14.46 -0.18 -7.62
N GLU A 36 13.30 -0.79 -7.38
CA GLU A 36 13.16 -2.23 -7.19
C GLU A 36 12.50 -2.86 -8.42
N SER A 37 12.88 -4.08 -8.75
CA SER A 37 12.25 -4.85 -9.84
C SER A 37 10.75 -5.00 -9.59
N ASN A 38 9.95 -4.99 -10.66
CA ASN A 38 8.50 -5.21 -10.55
C ASN A 38 8.12 -6.46 -9.75
N GLU A 39 8.88 -7.56 -9.87
CA GLU A 39 8.65 -8.76 -9.05
C GLU A 39 8.76 -8.49 -7.54
N VAL A 40 9.73 -7.69 -7.10
CA VAL A 40 9.89 -7.36 -5.68
C VAL A 40 8.72 -6.52 -5.21
N ARG A 41 8.29 -5.54 -6.01
CA ARG A 41 7.15 -4.68 -5.68
C ARG A 41 5.83 -5.45 -5.60
N SER A 42 5.60 -6.39 -6.51
CA SER A 42 4.43 -7.28 -6.45
C SER A 42 4.49 -8.23 -5.25
N LEU A 43 5.67 -8.70 -4.85
CA LEU A 43 5.83 -9.50 -3.63
C LEU A 43 5.55 -8.69 -2.36
N GLU A 44 6.03 -7.44 -2.29
CA GLU A 44 5.74 -6.52 -1.18
C GLU A 44 4.25 -6.19 -1.12
N PHE A 45 3.61 -5.96 -2.27
CA PHE A 45 2.17 -5.76 -2.34
C PHE A 45 1.40 -6.99 -1.85
N ALA A 46 1.76 -8.19 -2.34
CA ALA A 46 1.15 -9.45 -1.92
C ALA A 46 1.38 -9.78 -0.44
N ALA A 47 2.43 -9.25 0.18
CA ALA A 47 2.66 -9.39 1.62
C ALA A 47 1.68 -8.55 2.48
N ILE A 48 1.05 -7.53 1.88
CA ILE A 48 0.07 -6.67 2.54
C ILE A 48 -1.37 -7.09 2.18
N ASP A 49 -1.58 -7.57 0.95
CA ASP A 49 -2.85 -8.05 0.41
C ASP A 49 -3.26 -9.42 1.00
N ASP A 50 -3.67 -9.44 2.26
CA ASP A 50 -3.99 -10.66 3.03
C ASP A 50 -5.16 -11.48 2.43
N ASP A 51 -6.12 -10.82 1.76
CA ASP A 51 -7.25 -11.51 1.13
C ASP A 51 -7.09 -11.78 -0.37
N GLU A 52 -5.92 -11.43 -0.92
CA GLU A 52 -5.53 -11.63 -2.33
C GLU A 52 -6.60 -11.09 -3.32
N ASP A 53 -7.28 -10.00 -2.94
CA ASP A 53 -8.31 -9.37 -3.79
C ASP A 53 -7.71 -8.38 -4.83
N GLY A 54 -6.39 -8.18 -4.76
CA GLY A 54 -5.62 -7.26 -5.59
C GLY A 54 -5.71 -5.81 -5.11
N LYS A 55 -6.22 -5.58 -3.90
CA LYS A 55 -6.46 -4.25 -3.34
C LYS A 55 -6.19 -4.25 -1.83
N VAL A 56 -5.31 -3.36 -1.41
CA VAL A 56 -5.06 -3.17 0.02
C VAL A 56 -6.09 -2.21 0.59
N ARG A 57 -6.98 -2.70 1.44
CA ARG A 57 -7.95 -1.88 2.16
C ARG A 57 -7.28 -1.20 3.35
N PHE A 58 -7.93 -0.16 3.86
CA PHE A 58 -7.42 0.58 5.02
C PHE A 58 -7.07 -0.32 6.22
N ARG A 59 -7.85 -1.39 6.43
CA ARG A 59 -7.61 -2.34 7.52
C ARG A 59 -6.34 -3.16 7.30
N GLU A 60 -6.14 -3.75 6.12
CA GLU A 60 -4.92 -4.48 5.78
C GLU A 60 -3.69 -3.58 5.89
N PHE A 61 -3.79 -2.36 5.37
CA PHE A 61 -2.72 -1.36 5.49
C PHE A 61 -2.41 -1.02 6.96
N ALA A 62 -3.44 -0.83 7.79
CA ALA A 62 -3.28 -0.50 9.20
C ALA A 62 -2.66 -1.66 9.99
N ASP A 63 -3.12 -2.88 9.74
CA ASP A 63 -2.61 -4.09 10.41
C ASP A 63 -1.13 -4.30 10.04
N TRP A 64 -0.78 -4.20 8.75
CA TRP A 64 0.62 -4.25 8.28
C TRP A 64 1.49 -3.13 8.88
N TRP A 65 1.02 -1.89 8.86
CA TRP A 65 1.77 -0.74 9.39
C TRP A 65 2.02 -0.84 10.90
N LEU A 66 1.09 -1.44 11.65
CA LEU A 66 1.24 -1.66 13.08
C LEU A 66 2.16 -2.84 13.41
N ASP A 67 2.19 -3.87 12.56
CA ASP A 67 3.04 -5.05 12.74
C ASP A 67 4.51 -4.76 12.38
N ASN A 68 4.75 -3.90 11.39
CA ASN A 68 6.10 -3.55 10.90
C ASN A 68 6.75 -2.34 11.63
N ARG A 69 6.25 -1.95 12.82
CA ARG A 69 6.70 -0.79 13.61
C ARG A 69 7.20 -1.18 15.00
#